data_AF-A0A534K815-F1
#
_entry.id   AF-A0A534K815-F1
#
_cell.length_a   1.000
_cell.length_b   1.000
_cell.length_c   1.000
_cell.angle_alpha   90.00
_cell.angle_beta   90.00
_cell.angle_gamma   90.00
#
_symmetry.space_group_name_H-M   'P 1'
#
loop_
_entity.id
_entity.type
_entity.pdbx_description
1 polymer ?
#
loop_
_entity_poly.entity_id
_entity_poly.type
_entity_poly.pdbx_seq_one_letter_code
_entity_poly.pdbx_strand_id
1 'polypeptide(L)'
;MKDFRTELEASREAAAQNSPMISLSNLGNVIFELEGMEARVRHAEQGYSGFSAAIRVEEEELDRLYEYDYAMIEGLERATNDLAALRSAAEGNDKPGFDNSVRALRADLKAFDDAFKQRIAVISGTAVK
;
A
#
# COMPACT_ATOMS: atom_id res chain seq x y z
N MET A 1 -4.12 -4.94 -7.66
CA MET A 1 -3.05 -3.91 -7.73
C MET A 1 -2.91 -3.30 -9.12
N LYS A 2 -2.85 -4.08 -10.21
CA LYS A 2 -2.77 -3.50 -11.58
C LYS A 2 -3.90 -2.51 -11.90
N ASP A 3 -5.14 -2.85 -11.55
CA ASP A 3 -6.30 -1.98 -11.79
C ASP A 3 -6.21 -0.68 -10.94
N PHE A 4 -5.88 -0.81 -9.66
CA PHE A 4 -5.64 0.30 -8.74
C PHE A 4 -4.55 1.28 -9.24
N ARG A 5 -3.45 0.76 -9.78
CA ARG A 5 -2.39 1.57 -10.41
C ARG A 5 -2.90 2.29 -11.64
N THR A 6 -3.64 1.60 -12.51
CA THR A 6 -4.19 2.18 -13.73
C THR A 6 -5.11 3.35 -13.40
N GLU A 7 -5.90 3.23 -12.34
CA GLU A 7 -6.77 4.30 -11.85
C GLU A 7 -6.00 5.48 -11.23
N LEU A 8 -4.87 5.25 -10.55
CA LEU A 8 -3.99 6.31 -10.07
C LEU A 8 -3.35 7.10 -11.21
N GLU A 9 -2.88 6.39 -12.24
CA GLU A 9 -2.32 7.00 -13.44
C GLU A 9 -3.38 7.83 -14.19
N ALA A 10 -4.60 7.31 -14.30
CA ALA A 10 -5.74 8.05 -14.86
C ALA A 10 -6.08 9.31 -14.04
N SER A 11 -6.07 9.22 -12.71
CA SER A 11 -6.31 10.37 -11.82
C SER A 11 -5.22 11.44 -11.95
N ARG A 12 -3.96 11.01 -12.14
CA ARG A 12 -2.83 11.90 -12.42
C ARG A 12 -2.99 12.62 -13.74
N GLU A 13 -3.42 11.91 -14.79
CA GLU A 13 -3.68 12.49 -16.10
C GLU A 13 -4.84 13.49 -16.07
N ALA A 14 -5.94 13.15 -15.40
CA ALA A 14 -7.08 14.04 -15.22
C ALA A 14 -6.69 15.34 -14.48
N ALA A 15 -5.89 15.23 -13.41
CA ALA A 15 -5.38 16.40 -12.70
C ALA A 15 -4.46 17.27 -13.58
N ALA A 16 -3.63 16.65 -14.42
CA ALA A 16 -2.75 17.36 -15.35
C ALA A 16 -3.51 18.16 -16.42
N GLN A 17 -4.62 17.60 -16.91
CA GLN A 17 -5.47 18.24 -17.93
C GLN A 17 -6.33 19.37 -17.34
N ASN A 18 -6.82 19.20 -16.11
CA ASN A 18 -7.82 20.10 -15.51
C ASN A 18 -7.23 21.18 -14.59
N SER A 19 -5.98 21.05 -14.14
CA SER A 19 -5.43 21.99 -13.15
C SER A 19 -3.91 22.20 -13.24
N PRO A 20 -3.45 23.34 -13.79
CA PRO A 20 -2.02 23.65 -13.86
C PRO A 20 -1.37 23.93 -12.48
N MET A 21 -2.14 24.01 -11.39
CA MET A 21 -1.65 24.30 -10.04
C MET A 21 -1.60 23.08 -9.10
N ILE A 22 -2.01 21.89 -9.55
CA ILE A 22 -1.89 20.66 -8.76
C ILE A 22 -0.47 20.10 -8.89
N SER A 23 0.19 19.86 -7.76
CA SER A 23 1.52 19.26 -7.74
C SER A 23 1.42 17.76 -8.05
N LEU A 24 1.74 17.39 -9.28
CA LEU A 24 1.73 16.00 -9.74
C LEU A 24 2.89 15.17 -9.17
N SER A 25 3.91 15.83 -8.60
CA SER A 25 5.11 15.18 -8.04
C SER A 25 4.77 14.26 -6.87
N ASN A 26 3.85 14.69 -6.00
CA ASN A 26 3.45 13.90 -4.84
C ASN A 26 2.73 12.60 -5.26
N LEU A 27 1.83 12.69 -6.25
CA LEU A 27 1.15 11.52 -6.80
C LEU A 27 2.12 10.61 -7.56
N GLY A 28 3.11 11.18 -8.28
CA GLY A 28 4.18 10.41 -8.89
C GLY A 28 5.00 9.60 -7.88
N ASN A 29 5.34 10.18 -6.73
CA ASN A 29 6.01 9.47 -5.65
C ASN A 29 5.16 8.33 -5.08
N VAL A 30 3.85 8.54 -4.93
CA VAL A 30 2.92 7.49 -4.48
C VAL A 30 2.85 6.34 -5.47
N ILE A 31 2.80 6.61 -6.77
CA ILE A 31 2.83 5.58 -7.81
C ILE A 31 4.14 4.76 -7.72
N PHE A 32 5.28 5.43 -7.59
CA PHE A 32 6.58 4.76 -7.43
C PHE A 32 6.64 3.88 -6.17
N GLU A 33 6.13 4.37 -5.05
CA GLU A 33 6.07 3.61 -3.80
C GLU A 33 5.17 2.37 -3.92
N LEU A 34 4.02 2.51 -4.60
CA LEU A 34 3.12 1.40 -4.92
C LEU A 34 3.80 0.35 -5.81
N GLU A 35 4.56 0.75 -6.83
CA GLU A 35 5.32 -0.19 -7.66
C GLU A 35 6.32 -1.00 -6.85
N GLY A 36 7.06 -0.33 -5.96
CA GLY A 36 8.00 -0.99 -5.07
C GLY A 36 7.32 -1.97 -4.12
N MET A 37 6.15 -1.59 -3.60
CA MET A 37 5.32 -2.45 -2.75
C MET A 37 4.80 -3.66 -3.52
N GLU A 38 4.24 -3.48 -4.72
CA GLU A 38 3.77 -4.56 -5.58
C GLU A 38 4.90 -5.53 -5.92
N ALA A 39 6.08 -5.01 -6.27
CA ALA A 39 7.26 -5.82 -6.53
C ALA A 39 7.66 -6.64 -5.30
N ARG A 40 7.68 -6.04 -4.09
CA ARG A 40 7.97 -6.76 -2.84
C ARG A 40 6.94 -7.86 -2.56
N VAL A 41 5.65 -7.59 -2.73
CA VAL A 41 4.61 -8.60 -2.50
C VAL A 41 4.71 -9.74 -3.52
N ARG A 42 4.92 -9.41 -4.79
CA ARG A 42 5.03 -10.38 -5.89
C ARG A 42 6.29 -11.24 -5.80
N HIS A 43 7.40 -10.65 -5.39
CA HIS A 43 8.71 -11.29 -5.27
C HIS A 43 9.11 -11.60 -3.84
N ALA A 44 8.16 -11.62 -2.90
CA ALA A 44 8.35 -12.30 -1.63
C ALA A 44 8.43 -13.79 -1.93
N GLU A 45 9.56 -14.23 -2.48
CA GLU A 45 9.78 -15.62 -2.82
C GLU A 45 9.55 -16.49 -1.59
N GLN A 46 8.88 -17.60 -1.86
CA GLN A 46 8.53 -18.68 -0.94
C GLN A 46 9.64 -18.88 0.07
N GLY A 47 9.33 -18.76 1.37
CA GLY A 47 10.28 -18.94 2.46
C GLY A 47 10.95 -20.32 2.40
N TYR A 48 12.01 -20.45 1.61
CA TYR A 48 12.91 -21.59 1.65
C TYR A 48 13.78 -21.44 2.88
N SER A 49 13.14 -21.61 4.03
CA SER A 49 13.83 -22.11 5.21
C SER A 49 14.27 -23.52 4.79
N GLY A 50 15.58 -23.78 4.67
CA GLY A 50 16.09 -25.07 4.18
C GLY A 50 15.47 -26.28 4.88
N PHE A 51 15.71 -27.49 4.35
CA PHE A 51 15.10 -28.81 4.64
C PHE A 51 14.80 -29.20 6.12
N SER A 52 15.16 -28.39 7.11
CA SER A 52 14.72 -28.51 8.51
C SER A 52 14.77 -27.15 9.22
N ALA A 53 13.81 -26.26 8.98
CA ALA A 53 13.62 -25.11 9.85
C ALA A 53 12.82 -25.55 11.09
N ALA A 54 13.47 -25.53 12.25
CA ALA A 54 12.85 -25.81 13.55
C ALA A 54 11.94 -24.66 14.04
N ILE A 55 11.29 -23.93 13.12
CA ILE A 55 10.41 -22.81 13.44
C ILE A 55 9.02 -23.38 13.64
N ARG A 56 8.57 -23.41 14.91
CA ARG A 56 7.22 -23.75 15.28
C ARG A 56 6.47 -22.45 15.51
N VAL A 57 5.48 -22.18 14.68
CA VAL A 57 4.57 -21.04 14.85
C VAL A 57 3.56 -21.43 15.92
N GLU A 58 3.63 -20.79 17.09
CA GLU A 58 2.69 -21.02 18.18
C GLU A 58 1.40 -20.19 17.99
N GLU A 59 0.36 -20.46 18.79
CA GLU A 59 -0.95 -19.79 18.66
C GLU A 59 -0.84 -18.26 18.69
N GLU A 60 -0.02 -17.70 19.58
CA GLU A 60 0.20 -16.25 19.65
C GLU A 60 0.84 -15.66 18.39
N GLU A 61 1.69 -16.44 17.71
CA GLU A 61 2.30 -16.02 16.45
C GLU A 61 1.29 -16.10 15.30
N LEU A 62 0.42 -17.12 15.30
CA LEU A 62 -0.69 -17.23 14.35
C LEU A 62 -1.66 -16.06 14.49
N ASP A 63 -2.05 -15.70 15.71
CA ASP A 63 -2.93 -14.56 15.97
C ASP A 63 -2.31 -13.26 15.45
N ARG A 64 -1.01 -13.03 15.69
CA ARG A 64 -0.30 -11.87 15.14
C ARG A 64 -0.30 -11.85 13.60
N LEU A 65 -0.17 -13.00 12.95
CA LEU A 65 -0.25 -13.08 11.49
C LEU A 65 -1.64 -12.66 11.00
N TYR A 66 -2.71 -13.07 11.68
CA TYR A 66 -4.06 -12.63 11.34
C TYR A 66 -4.26 -11.13 11.51
N GLU A 67 -3.72 -10.53 12.57
CA GLU A 67 -3.78 -9.07 12.75
C GLU A 67 -3.07 -8.32 11.61
N TYR A 68 -1.91 -8.81 11.15
CA TYR A 68 -1.24 -8.21 9.99
C TYR A 68 -2.00 -8.41 8.69
N ASP A 69 -2.59 -9.59 8.48
CA ASP A 69 -3.43 -9.88 7.32
C ASP A 69 -4.67 -8.97 7.30
N TYR A 70 -5.31 -8.78 8.46
CA TYR A 70 -6.44 -7.87 8.61
C TYR A 70 -6.05 -6.42 8.34
N ALA A 71 -4.96 -5.93 8.92
CA ALA A 71 -4.46 -4.58 8.71
C ALA A 71 -4.12 -4.29 7.24
N MET A 72 -3.60 -5.28 6.51
CA MET A 72 -3.36 -5.17 5.07
C MET A 72 -4.67 -5.05 4.28
N ILE A 73 -5.69 -5.85 4.59
CA ILE A 73 -7.00 -5.77 3.93
C ILE A 73 -7.66 -4.42 4.20
N GLU A 74 -7.69 -4.00 5.46
CA GLU A 74 -8.28 -2.72 5.85
C GLU A 74 -7.54 -1.53 5.21
N GLY A 75 -6.21 -1.60 5.12
CA GLY A 75 -5.40 -0.60 4.41
C GLY A 75 -5.73 -0.51 2.92
N LEU A 76 -5.99 -1.65 2.25
CA LEU A 76 -6.42 -1.65 0.84
C LEU A 76 -7.81 -1.04 0.66
N GLU A 77 -8.74 -1.29 1.59
CA GLU A 77 -10.07 -0.67 1.55
C GLU A 77 -9.99 0.85 1.70
N ARG A 78 -9.20 1.35 2.67
CA ARG A 78 -8.98 2.79 2.84
C ARG A 78 -8.30 3.42 1.62
N ALA A 79 -7.27 2.78 1.09
CA ALA A 79 -6.59 3.25 -0.12
C ALA A 79 -7.53 3.31 -1.34
N THR A 80 -8.50 2.40 -1.44
CA THR A 80 -9.54 2.41 -2.49
C THR A 80 -10.49 3.59 -2.33
N ASN A 81 -10.90 3.90 -1.09
CA ASN A 81 -11.72 5.07 -0.82
C ASN A 81 -10.96 6.38 -1.09
N ASP A 82 -9.69 6.46 -0.72
CA ASP A 82 -8.84 7.61 -0.98
C ASP A 82 -8.62 7.85 -2.47
N LEU A 83 -8.50 6.79 -3.27
CA LEU A 83 -8.41 6.88 -4.73
C LEU A 83 -9.70 7.43 -5.34
N ALA A 84 -10.87 6.99 -4.86
CA ALA A 84 -12.14 7.56 -5.30
C ALA A 84 -12.26 9.06 -4.95
N ALA A 85 -11.84 9.45 -3.74
CA ALA A 85 -11.79 10.84 -3.31
C ALA A 85 -10.79 11.68 -4.13
N LEU A 86 -9.61 11.14 -4.41
CA LEU A 86 -8.57 11.75 -5.23
C LEU A 86 -9.10 12.07 -6.64
N ARG A 87 -9.79 11.11 -7.25
CA ARG A 87 -10.41 11.28 -8.57
C ARG A 87 -11.47 12.38 -8.55
N SER A 88 -12.37 12.35 -7.57
CA SER A 88 -13.41 13.38 -7.45
C SER A 88 -12.81 14.77 -7.27
N ALA A 89 -11.75 14.90 -6.47
CA ALA A 89 -11.03 16.15 -6.28
C ALA A 89 -10.29 16.62 -7.55
N ALA A 90 -9.72 15.70 -8.33
CA ALA A 90 -9.07 16.00 -9.61
C ALA A 90 -10.07 16.51 -10.66
N GLU A 91 -11.24 15.86 -10.77
CA GLU A 91 -12.31 16.26 -11.68
C GLU A 91 -12.97 17.59 -11.24
N GLY A 92 -13.11 17.80 -9.93
CA GLY A 92 -13.69 19.00 -9.33
C GLY A 92 -12.75 20.20 -9.21
N ASN A 93 -11.48 20.05 -9.61
CA ASN A 93 -10.44 21.07 -9.42
C ASN A 93 -10.25 21.51 -7.94
N ASP A 94 -10.50 20.59 -7.00
CA ASP A 94 -10.35 20.80 -5.56
C ASP A 94 -8.92 20.46 -5.13
N LYS A 95 -8.04 21.46 -5.17
CA LYS A 95 -6.63 21.28 -4.80
C LYS A 95 -6.44 20.82 -3.34
N PRO A 96 -7.07 21.43 -2.31
CA PRO A 96 -6.98 20.95 -0.94
C PRO A 96 -7.45 19.50 -0.78
N GLY A 97 -8.58 19.13 -1.39
CA GLY A 97 -9.09 17.76 -1.40
C GLY A 97 -8.10 16.78 -2.04
N PHE A 98 -7.56 17.15 -3.20
CA PHE A 98 -6.57 16.35 -3.90
C PHE A 98 -5.32 16.12 -3.05
N ASP A 99 -4.74 17.18 -2.48
CA ASP A 99 -3.54 17.09 -1.65
C ASP A 99 -3.79 16.27 -0.37
N ASN A 100 -5.00 16.33 0.20
CA ASN A 100 -5.42 15.50 1.33
C ASN A 100 -5.47 14.02 0.93
N SER A 101 -6.15 13.69 -0.17
CA SER A 101 -6.29 12.32 -0.66
C SER A 101 -4.94 11.70 -1.05
N VAL A 102 -4.01 12.47 -1.65
CA VAL A 102 -2.65 11.97 -1.92
C VAL A 102 -1.90 11.63 -0.62
N ARG A 103 -2.05 12.46 0.43
CA ARG A 103 -1.41 12.19 1.73
C ARG A 103 -2.01 10.96 2.42
N ALA A 104 -3.33 10.84 2.42
CA ALA A 104 -4.04 9.71 3.01
C ALA A 104 -3.64 8.40 2.31
N LEU A 105 -3.68 8.40 0.98
CA LEU A 105 -3.28 7.26 0.15
C LEU A 105 -1.83 6.83 0.43
N ARG A 106 -0.91 7.79 0.54
CA ARG A 106 0.49 7.51 0.90
C ARG A 106 0.59 6.85 2.28
N ALA A 107 -0.18 7.32 3.26
CA ALA A 107 -0.18 6.78 4.60
C ALA A 107 -0.73 5.35 4.63
N ASP A 108 -1.81 5.06 3.90
CA ASP A 108 -2.42 3.73 3.85
C ASP A 108 -1.54 2.71 3.11
N LEU A 109 -0.93 3.09 1.99
CA LEU A 109 0.04 2.24 1.31
C LEU A 109 1.27 1.96 2.17
N LYS A 110 1.72 2.93 2.97
CA LYS A 110 2.79 2.72 3.94
C LYS A 110 2.36 1.76 5.06
N ALA A 111 1.15 1.92 5.60
CA ALA A 111 0.63 1.03 6.63
C ALA A 111 0.51 -0.42 6.12
N PHE A 112 0.04 -0.61 4.89
CA PHE A 112 0.04 -1.91 4.22
C PHE A 112 1.46 -2.50 4.14
N ASP A 113 2.42 -1.73 3.64
CA ASP A 113 3.80 -2.20 3.46
C ASP A 113 4.47 -2.55 4.80
N ASP A 114 4.20 -1.77 5.84
CA ASP A 114 4.70 -2.04 7.19
C ASP A 114 4.09 -3.34 7.75
N ALA A 115 2.77 -3.55 7.63
CA ALA A 115 2.10 -4.79 8.03
C ALA A 115 2.65 -6.01 7.28
N PHE A 116 2.87 -5.88 5.96
CA PHE A 116 3.48 -6.92 5.15
C PHE A 116 4.89 -7.28 5.63
N LYS A 117 5.73 -6.28 5.93
CA LYS A 117 7.08 -6.50 6.47
C LYS A 117 7.05 -7.20 7.82
N GLN A 118 6.15 -6.81 8.72
CA GLN A 118 6.01 -7.47 10.03
C GLN A 118 5.57 -8.92 9.88
N ARG A 119 4.62 -9.19 8.99
CA ARG A 119 4.20 -10.56 8.65
C ARG A 119 5.37 -11.41 8.16
N ILE A 120 6.19 -10.89 7.25
CA ILE A 120 7.39 -11.59 6.77
C ILE A 120 8.41 -11.81 7.90
N ALA A 121 8.59 -10.84 8.79
CA ALA A 121 9.49 -10.98 9.94
C ALA A 121 9.07 -12.11 10.88
N VAL A 122 7.77 -12.25 11.17
CA VAL A 122 7.24 -13.34 12.00
C VAL A 122 7.42 -14.69 11.30
N ILE A 123 7.05 -14.81 10.03
CA ILE A 123 7.17 -16.09 9.28
C ILE A 123 8.63 -16.53 9.12
N SER A 124 9.55 -15.59 9.00
CA SER A 124 11.00 -15.87 8.91
C SER A 124 11.69 -16.07 10.26
N GLY A 125 10.98 -15.89 11.39
CA GLY A 125 11.57 -15.95 12.73
C GLY A 125 12.54 -14.79 13.03
N THR A 126 12.46 -13.69 12.29
CA THR A 126 13.32 -12.50 12.46
C THR A 126 12.65 -11.39 13.27
N ALA A 127 11.41 -11.58 13.70
CA ALA A 127 10.72 -10.66 14.61
C ALA A 127 11.44 -10.63 15.98
N VAL A 128 11.79 -9.42 16.45
CA VAL A 128 12.37 -9.22 17.78
C VAL A 128 11.26 -9.40 18.82
N LYS A 129 11.54 -10.21 19.86
CA LYS A 129 10.62 -10.45 20.99
C LYS A 129 10.56 -9.26 21.94
#